data_AF-A0A7V3I7C0-F1
#
_entry.id   AF-A0A7V3I7C0-F1
#
_cell.length_a   1.000
_cell.length_b   1.000
_cell.length_c   1.000
_cell.angle_alpha   90.00
_cell.angle_beta   90.00
_cell.angle_gamma   90.00
#
_symmetry.space_group_name_H-M   'P 1'
#
loop_
_entity.id
_entity.type
_entity.pdbx_description
1 polymer ?
#
loop_
_entity_poly.entity_id
_entity_poly.type
_entity_poly.pdbx_seq_one_letter_code
_entity_poly.pdbx_strand_id
1 'polypeptide(L)'
;VATAMAHQLTGREEFADWFTRIHEWSWPRFADPEYGEWFAYLDRYGTPTHTLKGGKWKTFFHHPRMLLVCSMLFEHTWFKKTS
;
A
#
# COMPACT_ATOMS: atom_id res chain seq x y z
N VAL A 1 -3.14 3.96 -1.56
CA VAL A 1 -4.34 4.41 -2.32
C VAL A 1 -4.34 5.91 -2.56
N ALA A 2 -4.38 6.76 -1.52
CA ALA A 2 -4.64 8.19 -1.69
C ALA A 2 -3.66 8.91 -2.64
N THR A 3 -2.37 8.66 -2.51
CA THR A 3 -1.33 9.26 -3.37
C THR A 3 -1.43 8.78 -4.81
N ALA A 4 -1.61 7.47 -5.04
CA ALA A 4 -1.85 6.94 -6.39
C ALA A 4 -3.10 7.54 -7.05
N MET A 5 -4.19 7.68 -6.29
CA MET A 5 -5.44 8.29 -6.79
C MET A 5 -5.27 9.79 -7.06
N ALA A 6 -4.57 10.52 -6.19
CA ALA A 6 -4.27 11.94 -6.39
C ALA A 6 -3.42 12.17 -7.65
N HIS A 7 -2.41 11.32 -7.88
CA HIS A 7 -1.64 11.34 -9.11
C HIS A 7 -2.56 11.14 -10.34
N GLN A 8 -3.42 10.12 -10.34
CA GLN A 8 -4.33 9.87 -11.46
C GLN A 8 -5.31 11.02 -11.72
N LEU A 9 -5.82 11.68 -10.68
CA LEU A 9 -6.80 12.76 -10.80
C LEU A 9 -6.18 14.08 -11.25
N THR A 10 -4.93 14.35 -10.84
CA THR A 10 -4.31 15.67 -11.01
C THR A 10 -3.17 15.69 -12.02
N GLY A 11 -2.58 14.55 -12.33
CA GLY A 11 -1.36 14.45 -13.14
C GLY A 11 -0.10 15.00 -12.49
N ARG A 12 -0.13 15.32 -11.18
CA ARG A 12 1.03 15.89 -10.47
C ARG A 12 1.99 14.80 -10.01
N GLU A 13 3.20 14.79 -10.56
CA GLU A 13 4.25 13.79 -10.30
C GLU A 13 4.62 13.66 -8.81
N GLU A 14 4.53 14.72 -8.02
CA GLU A 14 4.79 14.68 -6.57
C GLU A 14 3.97 13.61 -5.83
N PHE A 15 2.76 13.30 -6.31
CA PHE A 15 1.93 12.27 -5.71
C PHE A 15 2.41 10.85 -6.08
N ALA A 16 3.00 10.68 -7.27
CA ALA A 16 3.67 9.44 -7.64
C ALA A 16 4.92 9.23 -6.78
N ASP A 17 5.73 10.29 -6.59
CA ASP A 17 6.90 10.24 -5.70
C ASP A 17 6.52 9.85 -4.27
N TRP A 18 5.45 10.45 -3.74
CA TRP A 18 4.95 10.10 -2.42
C TRP A 18 4.42 8.67 -2.36
N PHE A 19 3.75 8.17 -3.40
CA PHE A 19 3.33 6.78 -3.47
C PHE A 19 4.53 5.83 -3.39
N THR A 20 5.58 6.08 -4.17
CA THR A 20 6.82 5.29 -4.18
C THR A 20 7.48 5.28 -2.81
N ARG A 21 7.65 6.45 -2.18
CA ARG A 21 8.24 6.55 -0.82
C ARG A 21 7.47 5.74 0.22
N ILE A 22 6.13 5.81 0.19
CA ILE A 22 5.28 5.04 1.11
C ILE A 22 5.40 3.54 0.83
N HIS A 23 5.43 3.14 -0.44
CA HIS A 23 5.59 1.74 -0.82
C HIS A 23 6.94 1.18 -0.35
N GLU A 24 8.05 1.85 -0.71
CA GLU A 24 9.41 1.47 -0.30
C GLU A 24 9.58 1.42 1.22
N TRP A 25 8.88 2.28 1.96
CA TRP A 25 8.94 2.25 3.41
C TRP A 25 8.07 1.12 4.01
N SER A 26 6.83 0.98 3.55
CA SER A 26 5.87 0.06 4.17
C SER A 26 6.10 -1.40 3.81
N TRP A 27 6.42 -1.70 2.54
CA TRP A 27 6.50 -3.07 2.03
C TRP A 27 7.50 -3.95 2.79
N PRO A 28 8.78 -3.54 2.98
CA PRO A 28 9.74 -4.38 3.68
C PRO A 28 9.53 -4.44 5.20
N ARG A 29 8.65 -3.61 5.78
CA ARG A 29 8.47 -3.52 7.24
C ARG A 29 7.19 -4.17 7.73
N PHE A 30 6.10 -4.02 6.99
CA PHE A 30 4.80 -4.59 7.36
C PHE A 30 4.60 -6.00 6.79
N ALA A 31 5.08 -6.28 5.58
CA ALA A 31 4.89 -7.59 4.98
C ALA A 31 5.69 -8.64 5.75
N ASP A 32 5.03 -9.77 6.02
CA ASP A 32 5.68 -10.91 6.66
C ASP A 32 6.07 -11.95 5.60
N PRO A 33 7.37 -12.16 5.38
CA PRO A 33 7.85 -13.07 4.35
C PRO A 33 7.68 -14.54 4.71
N GLU A 34 7.45 -14.88 5.99
CA GLU A 34 7.37 -16.26 6.46
C GLU A 34 5.94 -16.80 6.37
N TYR A 35 4.96 -16.01 6.84
CA TYR A 35 3.56 -16.46 6.92
C TYR A 35 2.60 -15.71 5.99
N GLY A 36 3.10 -14.70 5.27
CA GLY A 36 2.27 -13.80 4.48
C GLY A 36 1.46 -12.83 5.34
N GLU A 37 0.63 -12.03 4.66
CA GLU A 37 -0.10 -10.90 5.25
C GLU A 37 0.81 -9.82 5.86
N TRP A 38 0.19 -8.74 6.34
CA TRP A 38 0.90 -7.66 7.00
C TRP A 38 0.79 -7.76 8.52
N PHE A 39 1.88 -7.44 9.22
CA PHE A 39 1.83 -7.10 10.65
C PHE A 39 0.85 -5.95 10.86
N ALA A 40 0.16 -5.95 12.00
CA ALA A 40 -0.81 -4.92 12.30
C ALA A 40 -0.17 -3.63 12.85
N TYR A 41 0.95 -3.76 13.57
CA TYR A 41 1.55 -2.65 14.32
C TYR A 41 3.07 -2.74 14.31
N LEU A 42 3.70 -1.59 14.04
CA LEU A 42 5.15 -1.39 14.17
C LEU A 42 5.41 -0.34 15.26
N ASP A 43 6.59 -0.39 15.87
CA ASP A 43 7.09 0.71 16.69
C ASP A 43 7.57 1.87 15.80
N ARG A 44 8.07 2.94 16.43
CA ARG A 44 8.57 4.14 15.74
C ARG A 44 9.79 3.88 14.84
N TYR A 45 10.50 2.78 15.04
CA TYR A 45 11.67 2.40 14.25
C TYR A 45 11.32 1.42 13.12
N GLY A 46 10.06 0.96 13.08
CA GLY A 46 9.56 0.03 12.08
C GLY A 46 9.67 -1.43 12.48
N THR A 47 9.88 -1.72 13.77
CA THR A 47 9.94 -3.10 14.29
C THR A 47 8.53 -3.59 14.60
N PRO A 48 8.12 -4.80 14.15
CA PRO A 48 6.83 -5.37 14.54
C PRO A 48 6.69 -5.51 16.06
N THR A 49 5.61 -4.96 16.62
CA THR A 49 5.32 -5.06 18.06
C THR A 49 4.35 -6.19 18.38
N HIS A 50 3.54 -6.60 17.39
CA HIS A 50 2.57 -7.67 17.51
C HIS A 50 2.59 -8.53 16.24
N THR A 51 2.56 -9.85 16.42
CA THR A 51 2.61 -10.82 15.31
C THR A 51 1.23 -11.23 14.81
N LEU A 52 0.15 -10.80 15.47
CA LEU A 52 -1.22 -11.10 15.07
C LEU A 52 -1.53 -10.55 13.67
N LYS A 53 -2.04 -11.41 12.80
CA LYS A 53 -2.46 -11.07 11.42
C LYS A 53 -3.91 -10.64 11.32
N GLY A 54 -4.68 -10.88 12.38
CA GLY A 54 -6.08 -10.53 12.50
C GLY A 54 -6.51 -10.38 13.95
N GLY A 55 -7.56 -9.60 14.18
CA GLY A 55 -8.14 -9.38 15.49
C GLY A 55 -9.34 -8.44 15.40
N LYS A 56 -9.73 -7.83 16.52
CA LYS A 56 -10.87 -6.89 16.57
C LYS A 56 -10.71 -5.71 15.60
N TRP A 57 -9.47 -5.27 15.36
CA TRP A 57 -9.15 -4.06 14.61
C TRP A 57 -8.27 -4.27 13.37
N LYS A 58 -7.78 -5.50 13.15
CA LYS A 58 -7.10 -5.91 11.91
C LYS A 58 -7.94 -6.99 11.26
N THR A 59 -8.54 -6.68 10.13
CA THR A 59 -9.39 -7.58 9.36
C THR A 59 -9.00 -7.55 7.89
N PHE A 60 -9.60 -8.44 7.09
CA PHE A 60 -9.41 -8.50 5.64
C PHE A 60 -10.19 -7.38 4.93
N PHE A 61 -9.80 -6.13 5.19
CA PHE A 61 -10.46 -4.96 4.62
C PHE A 61 -9.45 -3.98 4.04
N HIS A 62 -8.68 -3.29 4.89
CA HIS A 62 -7.85 -2.17 4.43
C HIS A 62 -6.75 -2.59 3.45
N HIS A 63 -5.97 -3.62 3.79
CA HIS A 63 -4.85 -4.07 2.97
C HIS A 63 -5.29 -4.65 1.61
N PRO A 64 -6.19 -5.66 1.53
CA PRO A 64 -6.63 -6.22 0.26
C PRO A 64 -7.37 -5.19 -0.61
N ARG A 65 -8.23 -4.34 -0.02
CA ARG A 65 -8.87 -3.25 -0.76
C ARG A 65 -7.85 -2.29 -1.35
N MET A 66 -6.82 -1.93 -0.58
CA MET A 66 -5.76 -1.06 -1.06
C MET A 66 -5.04 -1.68 -2.26
N LEU A 67 -4.71 -2.98 -2.22
CA LEU A 67 -4.04 -3.68 -3.33
C LEU A 67 -4.89 -3.65 -4.59
N LEU A 68 -6.17 -4.04 -4.45
CA LEU A 68 -7.12 -4.06 -5.55
C LEU A 68 -7.32 -2.68 -6.18
N VAL A 69 -7.49 -1.65 -5.36
CA VAL A 69 -7.68 -0.29 -5.88
C VAL A 69 -6.40 0.18 -6.59
N CYS A 70 -5.22 -0.03 -6.00
CA CYS A 70 -3.97 0.35 -6.65
C CYS A 70 -3.75 -0.38 -7.98
N SER A 71 -4.06 -1.68 -8.07
CA SER A 71 -3.92 -2.42 -9.34
C SER A 71 -4.82 -1.86 -10.42
N MET A 72 -6.09 -1.57 -10.11
CA MET A 72 -7.04 -0.96 -11.05
C MET A 72 -6.58 0.43 -11.53
N LEU A 73 -6.06 1.27 -10.62
CA LEU A 73 -5.54 2.60 -10.98
C LEU A 73 -4.33 2.48 -11.92
N PHE A 74 -3.42 1.55 -11.67
CA PHE A 74 -2.22 1.36 -12.49
C PHE A 74 -2.51 0.72 -13.85
N GLU A 75 -3.41 -0.25 -13.93
CA GLU A 75 -3.87 -0.81 -15.20
C GLU A 75 -4.49 0.28 -16.08
N HIS A 76 -5.40 1.08 -15.53
CA HIS A 76 -6.03 2.17 -16.26
C HIS A 76 -5.02 3.24 -16.73
N THR A 77 -4.01 3.53 -15.90
CA THR A 77 -2.94 4.47 -16.27
C THR A 77 -2.05 3.90 -17.37
N TRP A 78 -1.76 2.60 -17.34
CA TRP A 78 -0.99 1.92 -18.39
C TRP A 78 -1.69 1.99 -19.73
N PHE A 79 -2.99 1.66 -19.80
CA PHE A 79 -3.77 1.73 -21.04
C PHE A 79 -3.81 3.13 -21.65
N LYS A 80 -3.89 4.19 -20.82
CA LYS A 80 -3.84 5.58 -21.30
C LYS A 80 -2.50 6.00 -21.88
N LYS A 81 -1.40 5.36 -21.50
CA LYS A 81 -0.05 5.70 -21.98
C LYS A 81 0.33 4.95 -23.26
N THR A 82 -0.36 3.84 -23.55
CA THR A 82 -0.13 2.97 -24.72
C THR A 82 -1.10 3.19 -25.89
N SER A 83 -2.18 3.96 -25.69
CA SER A 83 -3.11 4.43 -26.73
C SER A 83 -2.75 5.81 -27.24
#